data_AF-A0A7S1F4F0-F1
#
_entry.id   AF-A0A7S1F4F0-F1
#
_cell.length_a   1.000
_cell.length_b   1.000
_cell.length_c   1.000
_cell.angle_alpha   90.00
_cell.angle_beta   90.00
_cell.angle_gamma   90.00
#
_symmetry.space_group_name_H-M   'P 1'
#
loop_
_entity.id
_entity.type
_entity.pdbx_description
1 polymer ?
#
loop_
_entity_poly.entity_id
_entity_poly.type
_entity_poly.pdbx_seq_one_letter_code
_entity_poly.pdbx_strand_id
1 'polypeptide(L)'
;VQALKQIKALVVTGKERDEHDVAHFTKELNDEIPELRKSVEQQNLRLNHTDFSDAAKMTVEGRTEVMLMLDEIEEEVKKGSDDAVRFNNYQDVLKSEQTMFEDVDELKIKFQARAKLWRGMEDWDGLVSTWRDTQFGVVEVEPISRKVAEYNKLAVQSQKGMPENQVPQIWGDEVSKFKNTMPVVISLRNKSLKQRHWDDINKMIGQELDLDDEAFTLGKLLAMGVDQHMEAIQEVSGNASAEAALEEMLENVRGKWRDMELVVNPY
;
A
#
# COMPACT_ATOMS: atom_id res chain seq x y z
N VAL A 1 -70.57 -14.04 -12.86
CA VAL A 1 -70.14 -13.87 -14.28
C VAL A 1 -69.44 -12.52 -14.52
N GLN A 2 -69.96 -11.41 -13.99
CA GLN A 2 -69.38 -10.06 -14.21
C GLN A 2 -68.01 -9.84 -13.53
N ALA A 3 -67.83 -10.30 -12.28
CA ALA A 3 -66.53 -10.25 -11.58
C ALA A 3 -65.41 -11.06 -12.28
N LEU A 4 -65.75 -12.23 -12.83
CA LEU A 4 -64.82 -13.05 -13.63
C LEU A 4 -64.40 -12.36 -14.94
N LYS A 5 -65.29 -11.58 -15.56
CA LYS A 5 -64.96 -10.76 -16.73
C LYS A 5 -64.02 -9.60 -16.37
N GLN A 6 -64.25 -8.95 -15.23
CA GLN A 6 -63.35 -7.89 -14.72
C GLN A 6 -61.96 -8.41 -14.38
N ILE A 7 -61.84 -9.55 -13.70
CA ILE A 7 -60.53 -10.16 -13.38
C ILE A 7 -59.80 -10.56 -14.67
N LYS A 8 -60.49 -11.15 -15.65
CA LYS A 8 -59.87 -11.48 -16.95
C LYS A 8 -59.41 -10.23 -17.70
N ALA A 9 -60.19 -9.16 -17.69
CA ALA A 9 -59.79 -7.90 -18.30
C ALA A 9 -58.53 -7.34 -17.62
N LEU A 10 -58.49 -7.27 -16.29
CA LEU A 10 -57.33 -6.81 -15.53
C LEU A 10 -56.07 -7.66 -15.78
N VAL A 11 -56.23 -8.99 -15.90
CA VAL A 11 -55.11 -9.89 -16.23
C VAL A 11 -54.60 -9.65 -17.65
N VAL A 12 -55.48 -9.39 -18.62
CA VAL A 12 -55.06 -9.07 -20.00
C VAL A 12 -54.37 -7.71 -20.05
N THR A 13 -54.91 -6.68 -19.40
CA THR A 13 -54.27 -5.35 -19.37
C THR A 13 -52.94 -5.39 -18.61
N GLY A 14 -52.82 -6.21 -17.57
CA GLY A 14 -51.57 -6.47 -16.87
C GLY A 14 -50.53 -7.11 -17.79
N LYS A 15 -50.91 -8.15 -18.55
CA LYS A 15 -50.01 -8.81 -19.51
C LYS A 15 -49.57 -7.90 -20.65
N GLU A 16 -50.49 -7.12 -21.23
CA GLU A 16 -50.16 -6.17 -22.31
C GLU A 16 -49.21 -5.07 -21.83
N ARG A 17 -49.39 -4.61 -20.58
CA ARG A 17 -48.48 -3.67 -19.93
C ARG A 17 -47.12 -4.30 -19.63
N ASP A 18 -47.10 -5.53 -19.13
CA ASP A 18 -45.86 -6.28 -18.89
C ASP A 18 -45.07 -6.50 -20.20
N GLU A 19 -45.75 -6.86 -21.29
CA GLU A 19 -45.13 -7.03 -22.61
C GLU A 19 -44.59 -5.71 -23.19
N HIS A 20 -45.33 -4.61 -23.03
CA HIS A 20 -44.89 -3.27 -23.41
C HIS A 20 -43.65 -2.84 -22.60
N ASP A 21 -43.68 -3.03 -21.29
CA ASP A 21 -42.59 -2.65 -20.39
C ASP A 21 -41.33 -3.49 -20.69
N VAL A 22 -41.49 -4.81 -20.92
CA VAL A 22 -40.40 -5.69 -21.38
C VAL A 22 -39.80 -5.20 -22.70
N ALA A 23 -40.62 -4.85 -23.69
CA ALA A 23 -40.15 -4.36 -24.98
C ALA A 23 -39.41 -3.01 -24.86
N HIS A 24 -39.91 -2.11 -24.02
CA HIS A 24 -39.27 -0.83 -23.72
C HIS A 24 -37.89 -1.02 -23.09
N PHE A 25 -37.80 -1.77 -21.97
CA PHE A 25 -36.54 -1.99 -21.27
C PHE A 25 -35.54 -2.82 -22.07
N THR A 26 -36.02 -3.76 -22.90
CA THR A 26 -35.13 -4.51 -23.81
C THR A 26 -34.52 -3.58 -24.87
N LYS A 27 -35.30 -2.63 -25.40
CA LYS A 27 -34.79 -1.64 -26.34
C LYS A 27 -33.79 -0.69 -25.66
N GLU A 28 -34.12 -0.21 -24.47
CA GLU A 28 -33.24 0.66 -23.67
C GLU A 28 -31.90 -0.03 -23.37
N LEU A 29 -31.91 -1.31 -22.97
CA LEU A 29 -30.68 -2.10 -22.79
C LEU A 29 -29.85 -2.24 -24.07
N ASN A 30 -30.51 -2.46 -25.22
CA ASN A 30 -29.81 -2.58 -26.51
C ASN A 30 -29.16 -1.25 -26.95
N ASP A 31 -29.69 -0.12 -26.51
CA ASP A 31 -29.14 1.21 -26.80
C ASP A 31 -28.07 1.62 -25.75
N GLU A 32 -28.25 1.30 -24.46
CA GLU A 32 -27.34 1.70 -23.38
C GLU A 32 -26.07 0.83 -23.27
N ILE A 33 -26.15 -0.48 -23.54
CA ILE A 33 -24.98 -1.38 -23.46
C ILE A 33 -23.85 -0.92 -24.42
N PRO A 34 -24.12 -0.59 -25.70
CA PRO A 34 -23.09 -0.05 -26.59
C PRO A 34 -22.48 1.28 -26.11
N GLU A 35 -23.27 2.17 -25.52
CA GLU A 35 -22.76 3.43 -24.98
C GLU A 35 -21.86 3.21 -23.74
N LEU A 36 -22.21 2.25 -22.88
CA LEU A 36 -21.31 1.81 -21.80
C LEU A 36 -19.98 1.32 -22.35
N ARG A 37 -20.00 0.44 -23.36
CA ARG A 37 -18.76 -0.08 -23.98
C ARG A 37 -17.91 1.03 -24.59
N LYS A 38 -18.54 2.01 -25.24
CA LYS A 38 -17.85 3.19 -25.78
C LYS A 38 -17.22 4.04 -24.68
N SER A 39 -17.93 4.23 -23.56
CA SER A 39 -17.34 4.90 -22.38
C SER A 39 -16.14 4.12 -21.84
N VAL A 40 -16.24 2.79 -21.73
CA VAL A 40 -15.15 1.91 -21.30
C VAL A 40 -13.93 2.03 -22.21
N GLU A 41 -14.13 2.06 -23.53
CA GLU A 41 -13.05 2.26 -24.50
C GLU A 41 -12.40 3.65 -24.34
N GLN A 42 -13.21 4.70 -24.16
CA GLN A 42 -12.71 6.05 -23.92
C GLN A 42 -11.86 6.12 -22.64
N GLN A 43 -12.29 5.51 -21.53
CA GLN A 43 -11.50 5.49 -20.30
C GLN A 43 -10.23 4.65 -20.45
N ASN A 44 -10.26 3.54 -21.20
CA ASN A 44 -9.06 2.77 -21.51
C ASN A 44 -8.03 3.61 -22.30
N LEU A 45 -8.48 4.42 -23.26
CA LEU A 45 -7.59 5.34 -23.99
C LEU A 45 -6.97 6.38 -23.06
N ARG A 46 -7.76 6.96 -22.15
CA ARG A 46 -7.25 7.89 -21.12
C ARG A 46 -6.20 7.22 -20.23
N LEU A 47 -6.43 5.99 -19.76
CA LEU A 47 -5.47 5.25 -18.93
C LEU A 47 -4.18 4.86 -19.65
N ASN A 48 -4.17 4.85 -20.98
CA ASN A 48 -3.00 4.63 -21.81
C ASN A 48 -2.28 5.94 -22.19
N HIS A 49 -2.76 7.09 -21.70
CA HIS A 49 -2.09 8.36 -21.91
C HIS A 49 -0.67 8.35 -21.33
N THR A 50 0.25 9.04 -21.98
CA THR A 50 1.68 9.05 -21.63
C THR A 50 1.95 9.62 -20.24
N ASP A 51 1.07 10.47 -19.73
CA ASP A 51 1.21 11.06 -18.39
C ASP A 51 1.26 9.99 -17.27
N PHE A 52 0.63 8.83 -17.46
CA PHE A 52 0.67 7.73 -16.49
C PHE A 52 1.98 6.92 -16.53
N SER A 53 2.83 7.16 -17.52
CA SER A 53 4.13 6.51 -17.70
C SER A 53 5.32 7.47 -17.82
N ASP A 54 5.07 8.77 -17.72
CA ASP A 54 6.09 9.80 -17.81
C ASP A 54 6.73 10.06 -16.44
N ALA A 55 8.05 9.84 -16.35
CA ALA A 55 8.83 10.14 -15.17
C ALA A 55 8.83 11.64 -14.81
N ALA A 56 8.62 12.53 -15.78
CA ALA A 56 8.49 13.97 -15.51
C ALA A 56 7.26 14.30 -14.66
N LYS A 57 6.24 13.43 -14.65
CA LYS A 57 5.03 13.56 -13.84
C LYS A 57 5.21 13.07 -12.40
N MET A 58 6.39 12.55 -12.03
CA MET A 58 6.69 12.15 -10.65
C MET A 58 6.97 13.34 -9.72
N THR A 59 7.08 14.57 -10.22
CA THR A 59 7.17 15.78 -9.40
C THR A 59 5.86 16.05 -8.64
N VAL A 60 5.91 16.87 -7.57
CA VAL A 60 4.70 17.21 -6.79
C VAL A 60 3.61 17.83 -7.68
N GLU A 61 3.95 18.76 -8.57
CA GLU A 61 2.97 19.35 -9.49
C GLU A 61 2.45 18.32 -10.51
N GLY A 62 3.35 17.52 -11.09
CA GLY A 62 2.99 16.49 -12.06
C GLY A 62 2.08 15.42 -11.46
N ARG A 63 2.35 14.98 -10.22
CA ARG A 63 1.51 14.02 -9.50
C ARG A 63 0.14 14.60 -9.22
N THR A 64 0.05 15.88 -8.85
CA THR A 64 -1.24 16.54 -8.62
C THR A 64 -2.12 16.49 -9.88
N GLU A 65 -1.55 16.76 -11.06
CA GLU A 65 -2.26 16.64 -12.33
C GLU A 65 -2.72 15.20 -12.60
N VAL A 66 -1.84 14.22 -12.40
CA VAL A 66 -2.15 12.80 -12.58
C VAL A 66 -3.25 12.35 -11.62
N MET A 67 -3.25 12.80 -10.36
CA MET A 67 -4.29 12.50 -9.38
C MET A 67 -5.66 13.02 -9.82
N LEU A 68 -5.73 14.26 -10.31
CA LEU A 68 -6.98 14.82 -10.83
C LEU A 68 -7.53 13.98 -11.98
N MET A 69 -6.67 13.53 -12.91
CA MET A 69 -7.10 12.63 -13.98
C MET A 69 -7.55 11.26 -13.45
N LEU A 70 -6.89 10.71 -12.43
CA LEU A 70 -7.30 9.46 -11.81
C LEU A 70 -8.66 9.57 -11.13
N ASP A 71 -8.92 10.67 -10.43
CA ASP A 71 -10.20 10.88 -9.73
C ASP A 71 -11.35 11.01 -10.74
N GLU A 72 -11.16 11.74 -11.85
CA GLU A 72 -12.13 11.79 -12.94
C GLU A 72 -12.40 10.42 -13.58
N ILE A 73 -11.34 9.62 -13.81
CA ILE A 73 -11.49 8.27 -14.35
C ILE A 73 -12.16 7.35 -13.32
N GLU A 74 -11.90 7.53 -12.03
CA GLU A 74 -12.52 6.74 -10.95
C GLU A 74 -14.04 6.91 -10.93
N GLU A 75 -14.53 8.13 -11.10
CA GLU A 75 -15.97 8.42 -11.19
C GLU A 75 -16.62 7.68 -12.37
N GLU A 76 -15.99 7.71 -13.54
CA GLU A 76 -16.49 7.01 -14.74
C GLU A 76 -16.39 5.48 -14.62
N VAL A 77 -15.31 4.96 -14.04
CA VAL A 77 -15.15 3.51 -13.77
C VAL A 77 -16.20 3.03 -12.78
N LYS A 78 -16.47 3.81 -11.74
CA LYS A 78 -17.51 3.50 -10.76
C LYS A 78 -18.89 3.49 -11.41
N LYS A 79 -19.20 4.53 -12.19
CA LYS A 79 -20.44 4.62 -12.96
C LYS A 79 -20.62 3.42 -13.90
N GLY A 80 -19.58 3.08 -14.67
CA GLY A 80 -19.63 1.92 -15.57
C GLY A 80 -19.81 0.58 -14.84
N SER A 81 -19.20 0.42 -13.67
CA SER A 81 -19.40 -0.75 -12.80
C SER A 81 -20.83 -0.83 -12.26
N ASP A 82 -21.41 0.31 -11.85
CA ASP A 82 -22.78 0.38 -11.35
C ASP A 82 -23.79 0.12 -12.47
N ASP A 83 -23.54 0.65 -13.68
CA ASP A 83 -24.35 0.41 -14.88
C ASP A 83 -24.29 -1.07 -15.30
N ALA A 84 -23.11 -1.72 -15.30
CA ALA A 84 -23.00 -3.15 -15.60
C ALA A 84 -23.82 -4.03 -14.64
N VAL A 85 -23.79 -3.72 -13.34
CA VAL A 85 -24.63 -4.41 -12.33
C VAL A 85 -26.11 -4.12 -12.58
N ARG A 86 -26.47 -2.88 -12.91
CA ARG A 86 -27.85 -2.50 -13.25
C ARG A 86 -28.37 -3.28 -14.46
N PHE A 87 -27.57 -3.39 -15.52
CA PHE A 87 -27.94 -4.10 -16.75
C PHE A 87 -28.12 -5.59 -16.51
N ASN A 88 -27.23 -6.22 -15.75
CA ASN A 88 -27.37 -7.63 -15.36
C ASN A 88 -28.65 -7.89 -14.55
N ASN A 89 -29.00 -6.98 -13.63
CA ASN A 89 -30.25 -7.06 -12.88
C ASN A 89 -31.47 -6.94 -13.79
N TYR A 90 -31.46 -6.01 -14.75
CA TYR A 90 -32.54 -5.88 -15.73
C TYR A 90 -32.65 -7.12 -16.61
N GLN A 91 -31.54 -7.68 -17.10
CA GLN A 91 -31.52 -8.90 -17.89
C GLN A 91 -32.08 -10.11 -17.12
N ASP A 92 -31.80 -10.24 -15.81
CA ASP A 92 -32.40 -11.29 -14.97
C ASP A 92 -33.93 -11.11 -14.79
N VAL A 93 -34.38 -9.89 -14.49
CA VAL A 93 -35.81 -9.58 -14.35
C VAL A 93 -36.56 -9.87 -15.66
N LEU A 94 -35.96 -9.49 -16.79
CA LEU A 94 -36.50 -9.72 -18.13
C LEU A 94 -36.31 -11.17 -18.63
N LYS A 95 -35.70 -12.05 -17.83
CA LYS A 95 -35.38 -13.44 -18.20
C LYS A 95 -34.66 -13.56 -19.55
N SER A 96 -33.81 -12.58 -19.82
CA SER A 96 -32.95 -12.50 -21.00
C SER A 96 -31.57 -13.07 -20.68
N GLU A 97 -30.76 -13.32 -21.72
CA GLU A 97 -29.38 -13.75 -21.54
C GLU A 97 -28.56 -12.63 -20.87
N GLN A 98 -27.85 -12.94 -19.80
CA GLN A 98 -27.00 -11.98 -19.09
C GLN A 98 -25.73 -11.70 -19.89
N THR A 99 -25.40 -10.43 -20.02
CA THR A 99 -24.17 -10.00 -20.70
C THR A 99 -23.00 -10.05 -19.73
N MET A 100 -21.90 -10.66 -20.15
CA MET A 100 -20.64 -10.59 -19.41
C MET A 100 -19.93 -9.28 -19.78
N PHE A 101 -19.76 -8.39 -18.79
CA PHE A 101 -19.09 -7.10 -18.95
C PHE A 101 -17.59 -7.22 -18.59
N GLU A 102 -16.89 -8.16 -19.22
CA GLU A 102 -15.47 -8.42 -18.98
C GLU A 102 -14.59 -7.19 -19.24
N ASP A 103 -14.99 -6.35 -20.20
CA ASP A 103 -14.34 -5.08 -20.54
C ASP A 103 -14.41 -4.06 -19.40
N VAL A 104 -15.52 -4.01 -18.67
CA VAL A 104 -15.68 -3.17 -17.47
C VAL A 104 -14.77 -3.68 -16.34
N ASP A 105 -14.69 -4.99 -16.14
CA ASP A 105 -13.81 -5.60 -15.13
C ASP A 105 -12.33 -5.39 -15.47
N GLU A 106 -11.95 -5.55 -16.74
CA GLU A 106 -10.59 -5.25 -17.22
C GLU A 106 -10.22 -3.78 -17.01
N LEU A 107 -11.11 -2.86 -17.37
CA LEU A 107 -10.91 -1.42 -17.15
C LEU A 107 -10.69 -1.12 -15.67
N LYS A 108 -11.52 -1.71 -14.80
CA LYS A 108 -11.40 -1.56 -13.34
C LYS A 108 -10.07 -2.07 -12.83
N ILE A 109 -9.60 -3.23 -13.29
CA ILE A 109 -8.29 -3.78 -12.92
C ILE A 109 -7.17 -2.86 -13.38
N LYS A 110 -7.22 -2.38 -14.63
CA LYS A 110 -6.22 -1.44 -15.19
C LYS A 110 -6.19 -0.15 -14.38
N PHE A 111 -7.35 0.48 -14.14
CA PHE A 111 -7.49 1.68 -13.33
C PHE A 111 -6.88 1.48 -11.94
N GLN A 112 -7.27 0.41 -11.24
CA GLN A 112 -6.77 0.12 -9.89
C GLN A 112 -5.26 -0.05 -9.85
N ALA A 113 -4.64 -0.63 -10.89
CA ALA A 113 -3.19 -0.76 -10.94
C ALA A 113 -2.49 0.60 -11.04
N ARG A 114 -3.00 1.54 -11.87
CA ARG A 114 -2.45 2.90 -11.97
C ARG A 114 -2.72 3.70 -10.70
N ALA A 115 -3.96 3.69 -10.21
CA ALA A 115 -4.35 4.42 -9.01
C ALA A 115 -3.52 4.01 -7.80
N LYS A 116 -3.32 2.70 -7.59
CA LYS A 116 -2.49 2.18 -6.48
C LYS A 116 -1.03 2.63 -6.56
N LEU A 117 -0.46 2.67 -7.77
CA LEU A 117 0.91 3.15 -7.98
C LEU A 117 1.04 4.63 -7.58
N TRP A 118 0.22 5.49 -8.18
CA TRP A 118 0.34 6.94 -8.00
C TRP A 118 -0.05 7.37 -6.59
N ARG A 119 -1.18 6.87 -6.06
CA ARG A 119 -1.60 7.14 -4.67
C ARG A 119 -0.58 6.60 -3.67
N GLY A 120 -0.08 5.39 -3.92
CA GLY A 120 0.98 4.79 -3.09
C GLY A 120 2.28 5.59 -3.08
N MET A 121 2.63 6.24 -4.20
CA MET A 121 3.81 7.12 -4.28
C MET A 121 3.61 8.39 -3.45
N GLU A 122 2.46 9.04 -3.57
CA GLU A 122 2.16 10.26 -2.79
C GLU A 122 2.14 9.96 -1.27
N ASP A 123 1.47 8.87 -0.88
CA ASP A 123 1.45 8.43 0.52
C ASP A 123 2.85 8.07 1.03
N TRP A 124 3.66 7.42 0.19
CA TRP A 124 5.05 7.07 0.52
C TRP A 124 5.91 8.32 0.76
N ASP A 125 5.80 9.33 -0.11
CA ASP A 125 6.58 10.57 0.03
C ASP A 125 6.21 11.31 1.32
N GLY A 126 4.91 11.38 1.66
CA GLY A 126 4.45 11.96 2.92
C GLY A 126 4.99 11.21 4.15
N LEU A 127 5.00 9.88 4.10
CA LEU A 127 5.58 9.04 5.15
C LEU A 127 7.08 9.25 5.28
N VAL A 128 7.83 9.23 4.16
CA VAL A 128 9.28 9.44 4.16
C VAL A 128 9.64 10.83 4.67
N SER A 129 8.91 11.88 4.29
CA SER A 129 9.11 13.22 4.85
C SER A 129 8.94 13.22 6.36
N THR A 130 7.84 12.65 6.86
CA THR A 130 7.56 12.54 8.30
C THR A 130 8.66 11.78 9.03
N TRP A 131 9.10 10.65 8.48
CA TRP A 131 10.16 9.85 9.08
C TRP A 131 11.50 10.60 9.09
N ARG A 132 11.84 11.31 8.02
CA ARG A 132 13.08 12.10 7.92
C ARG A 132 13.13 13.25 8.93
N ASP A 133 11.99 13.84 9.25
CA ASP A 133 11.89 14.94 10.21
C ASP A 133 11.80 14.46 11.67
N THR A 134 11.52 13.16 11.89
CA THR A 134 11.50 12.57 13.24
C THR A 134 12.90 12.55 13.87
N GLN A 135 13.02 13.04 15.10
CA GLN A 135 14.23 12.92 15.92
C GLN A 135 14.61 11.45 16.10
N PHE A 136 15.88 11.12 15.86
CA PHE A 136 16.36 9.74 15.86
C PHE A 136 16.19 9.03 17.20
N GLY A 137 16.37 9.75 18.32
CA GLY A 137 16.19 9.25 19.68
C GLY A 137 14.80 8.70 19.99
N VAL A 138 13.76 9.12 19.27
CA VAL A 138 12.36 8.67 19.47
C VAL A 138 11.83 7.82 18.31
N VAL A 139 12.65 7.51 17.30
CA VAL A 139 12.22 6.69 16.16
C VAL A 139 11.78 5.31 16.61
N GLU A 140 10.53 4.97 16.26
CA GLU A 140 9.98 3.63 16.40
C GLU A 140 10.24 2.82 15.12
N VAL A 141 11.13 1.84 15.23
CA VAL A 141 11.63 1.14 14.04
C VAL A 141 10.63 0.11 13.49
N GLU A 142 9.84 -0.52 14.35
CA GLU A 142 8.90 -1.58 13.97
C GLU A 142 7.74 -1.08 13.08
N PRO A 143 7.03 0.03 13.41
CA PRO A 143 6.01 0.60 12.51
C PRO A 143 6.58 1.01 11.14
N ILE A 144 7.75 1.65 11.13
CA ILE A 144 8.41 2.08 9.89
C ILE A 144 8.76 0.85 9.05
N SER A 145 9.42 -0.15 9.63
CA SER A 145 9.82 -1.38 8.92
C SER A 145 8.64 -2.11 8.30
N ARG A 146 7.50 -2.18 8.99
CA ARG A 146 6.27 -2.76 8.45
C ARG A 146 5.75 -1.98 7.24
N LYS A 147 5.70 -0.65 7.33
CA LYS A 147 5.26 0.21 6.22
C LYS A 147 6.22 0.12 5.03
N VAL A 148 7.53 0.16 5.28
CA VAL A 148 8.55 -0.02 4.24
C VAL A 148 8.39 -1.36 3.51
N ALA A 149 8.12 -2.45 4.23
CA ALA A 149 7.86 -3.75 3.61
C ALA A 149 6.57 -3.77 2.78
N GLU A 150 5.51 -3.12 3.27
CA GLU A 150 4.22 -2.96 2.56
C GLU A 150 4.41 -2.22 1.22
N TYR A 151 5.07 -1.06 1.24
CA TYR A 151 5.32 -0.27 0.04
C TYR A 151 6.32 -0.93 -0.90
N ASN A 152 7.34 -1.63 -0.39
CA ASN A 152 8.25 -2.39 -1.24
C ASN A 152 7.50 -3.49 -2.01
N LYS A 153 6.57 -4.20 -1.35
CA LYS A 153 5.72 -5.19 -2.01
C LYS A 153 4.83 -4.54 -3.07
N LEU A 154 4.23 -3.39 -2.77
CA LEU A 154 3.41 -2.63 -3.73
C LEU A 154 4.22 -2.18 -4.95
N ALA A 155 5.43 -1.67 -4.75
CA ALA A 155 6.34 -1.27 -5.82
C ALA A 155 6.72 -2.45 -6.71
N VAL A 156 7.14 -3.58 -6.13
CA VAL A 156 7.49 -4.80 -6.88
C VAL A 156 6.28 -5.33 -7.67
N GLN A 157 5.08 -5.29 -7.11
CA GLN A 157 3.86 -5.67 -7.83
C GLN A 157 3.56 -4.73 -8.99
N SER A 158 3.75 -3.42 -8.79
CA SER A 158 3.54 -2.40 -9.82
C SER A 158 4.53 -2.54 -10.98
N GLN A 159 5.81 -2.81 -10.68
CA GLN A 159 6.85 -3.10 -11.67
C GLN A 159 6.51 -4.33 -12.52
N LYS A 160 6.03 -5.40 -11.90
CA LYS A 160 5.62 -6.62 -12.61
C LYS A 160 4.36 -6.43 -13.44
N GLY A 161 3.41 -5.64 -12.95
CA GLY A 161 2.16 -5.36 -13.66
C GLY A 161 2.30 -4.37 -14.82
N MET A 162 3.36 -3.55 -14.82
CA MET A 162 3.61 -2.50 -15.82
C MET A 162 5.11 -2.46 -16.20
N PRO A 163 5.65 -3.51 -16.85
CA PRO A 163 7.09 -3.62 -17.12
C PRO A 163 7.62 -2.58 -18.11
N GLU A 164 6.78 -2.09 -19.03
CA GLU A 164 7.15 -1.05 -20.01
C GLU A 164 7.10 0.36 -19.42
N ASN A 165 6.53 0.52 -18.22
CA ASN A 165 6.42 1.81 -17.54
C ASN A 165 7.67 2.04 -16.67
N GLN A 166 8.32 3.18 -16.84
CA GLN A 166 9.51 3.56 -16.07
C GLN A 166 9.17 4.05 -14.66
N VAL A 167 7.96 4.61 -14.44
CA VAL A 167 7.54 5.18 -13.16
C VAL A 167 7.59 4.14 -12.02
N PRO A 168 7.02 2.92 -12.14
CA PRO A 168 7.18 1.89 -11.12
C PRO A 168 8.63 1.46 -10.88
N GLN A 169 9.50 1.52 -11.90
CA GLN A 169 10.90 1.13 -11.76
C GLN A 169 11.63 2.13 -10.86
N ILE A 170 11.52 3.43 -11.20
CA ILE A 170 12.14 4.53 -10.46
C ILE A 170 11.66 4.53 -9.00
N TRP A 171 10.33 4.49 -8.80
CA TRP A 171 9.77 4.48 -7.45
C TRP A 171 10.18 3.24 -6.65
N GLY A 172 10.20 2.06 -7.28
CA GLY A 172 10.64 0.83 -6.61
C GLY A 172 12.11 0.86 -6.21
N ASP A 173 12.97 1.51 -6.98
CA ASP A 173 14.37 1.74 -6.61
C ASP A 173 14.48 2.68 -5.40
N GLU A 174 13.68 3.75 -5.33
CA GLU A 174 13.64 4.66 -4.18
C GLU A 174 13.17 3.96 -2.90
N VAL A 175 12.08 3.19 -2.98
CA VAL A 175 11.57 2.40 -1.86
C VAL A 175 12.60 1.34 -1.44
N SER A 176 13.29 0.72 -2.39
CA SER A 176 14.32 -0.28 -2.11
C SER A 176 15.57 0.33 -1.45
N LYS A 177 16.00 1.52 -1.90
CA LYS A 177 17.08 2.27 -1.24
C LYS A 177 16.75 2.56 0.22
N PHE A 178 15.55 3.07 0.50
CA PHE A 178 15.12 3.32 1.88
C PHE A 178 15.02 2.03 2.69
N LYS A 179 14.47 0.95 2.11
CA LYS A 179 14.43 -0.36 2.77
C LYS A 179 15.81 -0.88 3.14
N ASN A 180 16.80 -0.68 2.26
CA ASN A 180 18.15 -1.15 2.50
C ASN A 180 18.86 -0.39 3.62
N THR A 181 18.43 0.84 3.98
CA THR A 181 19.00 1.57 5.13
C THR A 181 18.36 1.19 6.47
N MET A 182 17.16 0.59 6.47
CA MET A 182 16.44 0.19 7.68
C MET A 182 17.24 -0.72 8.63
N PRO A 183 18.05 -1.70 8.17
CA PRO A 183 18.84 -2.52 9.07
C PRO A 183 19.83 -1.72 9.92
N VAL A 184 20.42 -0.64 9.38
CA VAL A 184 21.29 0.27 10.14
C VAL A 184 20.48 1.01 11.22
N VAL A 185 19.30 1.50 10.86
CA VAL A 185 18.39 2.16 11.79
C VAL A 185 18.00 1.23 12.93
N ILE A 186 17.68 -0.05 12.63
CA ILE A 186 17.40 -1.08 13.64
C ILE A 186 18.59 -1.26 14.59
N SER A 187 19.79 -1.42 14.03
CA SER A 187 21.01 -1.62 14.81
C SER A 187 21.33 -0.44 15.72
N LEU A 188 21.23 0.79 15.22
CA LEU A 188 21.50 2.01 16.00
C LEU A 188 20.41 2.31 17.05
N ARG A 189 19.22 1.72 16.92
CA ARG A 189 18.14 1.79 17.92
C ARG A 189 18.14 0.62 18.91
N ASN A 190 19.17 -0.24 18.86
CA ASN A 190 19.31 -1.33 19.81
C ASN A 190 19.57 -0.81 21.23
N LYS A 191 18.65 -1.12 22.16
CA LYS A 191 18.72 -0.70 23.57
C LYS A 191 19.85 -1.36 24.35
N SER A 192 20.47 -2.41 23.81
CA SER A 192 21.62 -3.08 24.41
C SER A 192 22.94 -2.34 24.17
N LEU A 193 22.94 -1.32 23.31
CA LEU A 193 24.12 -0.49 23.06
C LEU A 193 24.50 0.29 24.33
N LYS A 194 25.79 0.25 24.65
CA LYS A 194 26.41 0.96 25.78
C LYS A 194 27.45 1.93 25.24
N GLN A 195 27.96 2.81 26.08
CA GLN A 195 28.96 3.82 25.67
C GLN A 195 30.11 3.21 24.85
N ARG A 196 30.68 2.07 25.27
CA ARG A 196 31.75 1.39 24.53
C ARG A 196 31.39 1.06 23.06
N HIS A 197 30.13 0.65 22.82
CA HIS A 197 29.64 0.32 21.48
C HIS A 197 29.43 1.59 20.66
N TRP A 198 28.93 2.65 21.30
CA TRP A 198 28.80 3.96 20.66
C TRP A 198 30.16 4.56 20.30
N ASP A 199 31.18 4.40 21.15
CA ASP A 199 32.54 4.86 20.87
C ASP A 199 33.11 4.14 19.62
N ASP A 200 32.90 2.84 19.49
CA ASP A 200 33.29 2.07 18.30
C ASP A 200 32.54 2.51 17.05
N ILE A 201 31.21 2.69 17.14
CA ILE A 201 30.36 3.17 16.03
C ILE A 201 30.78 4.58 15.59
N ASN A 202 30.95 5.50 16.54
CA ASN A 202 31.37 6.88 16.27
C ASN A 202 32.74 6.93 15.60
N LYS A 203 33.67 6.05 16.02
CA LYS A 203 34.99 5.92 15.39
C LYS A 203 34.90 5.39 13.96
N MET A 204 33.99 4.46 13.67
CA MET A 204 33.78 3.93 12.32
C MET A 204 33.18 4.98 11.38
N ILE A 205 32.19 5.73 11.86
CA ILE A 205 31.50 6.77 11.10
C ILE A 205 32.36 8.04 10.97
N GLY A 206 33.30 8.26 11.91
CA GLY A 206 34.15 9.45 11.96
C GLY A 206 33.43 10.69 12.49
N GLN A 207 32.25 10.52 13.08
CA GLN A 207 31.43 11.56 13.69
C GLN A 207 30.73 11.01 14.93
N GLU A 208 30.60 11.85 15.95
CA GLU A 208 29.84 11.52 17.15
C GLU A 208 28.34 11.60 16.87
N LEU A 209 27.63 10.50 17.16
CA LEU A 209 26.18 10.43 17.09
C LEU A 209 25.58 10.75 18.45
N ASP A 210 24.94 11.91 18.58
CA ASP A 210 24.17 12.29 19.75
C ASP A 210 22.68 11.97 19.52
N LEU A 211 22.17 10.96 20.21
CA LEU A 211 20.76 10.57 20.10
C LEU A 211 19.82 11.46 20.91
N ASP A 212 20.36 12.21 21.88
CA ASP A 212 19.60 13.12 22.72
C ASP A 212 19.47 14.51 22.06
N ASP A 213 20.29 14.81 21.06
CA ASP A 213 20.16 16.01 20.23
C ASP A 213 18.82 16.01 19.47
N GLU A 214 17.97 16.99 19.77
CA GLU A 214 16.70 17.22 19.08
C GLU A 214 16.90 17.50 17.58
N ALA A 215 18.05 18.06 17.21
CA ALA A 215 18.38 18.31 15.83
C ALA A 215 18.83 17.04 15.10
N PHE A 216 19.16 15.94 15.78
CA PHE A 216 19.59 14.70 15.14
C PHE A 216 18.39 13.87 14.68
N THR A 217 17.98 14.07 13.42
CA THR A 217 16.84 13.37 12.81
C THR A 217 17.25 12.13 12.02
N LEU A 218 16.29 11.24 11.74
CA LEU A 218 16.53 10.12 10.82
C LEU A 218 17.00 10.60 9.44
N GLY A 219 16.48 11.74 8.97
CA GLY A 219 16.92 12.34 7.71
C GLY A 219 18.41 12.68 7.71
N LYS A 220 18.92 13.24 8.82
CA LYS A 220 20.36 13.52 8.98
C LYS A 220 21.18 12.23 9.01
N LEU A 221 20.74 11.22 9.76
CA LEU A 221 21.41 9.92 9.78
C LEU A 221 21.53 9.32 8.37
N LEU A 222 20.44 9.34 7.60
CA LEU A 222 20.45 8.83 6.22
C LEU A 222 21.35 9.65 5.29
N ALA A 223 21.47 10.96 5.51
CA ALA A 223 22.33 11.84 4.72
C ALA A 223 23.83 11.64 5.03
N MET A 224 24.17 11.12 6.21
CA MET A 224 25.55 10.82 6.61
C MET A 224 26.15 9.60 5.89
N GLY A 225 25.38 8.87 5.09
CA GLY A 225 25.89 7.72 4.34
C GLY A 225 26.26 6.54 5.25
N VAL A 226 25.51 6.34 6.33
CA VAL A 226 25.74 5.25 7.30
C VAL A 226 25.53 3.85 6.70
N ASP A 227 24.95 3.78 5.50
CA ASP A 227 24.84 2.56 4.70
C ASP A 227 26.21 1.98 4.32
N GLN A 228 27.24 2.82 4.17
CA GLN A 228 28.62 2.38 3.87
C GLN A 228 29.25 1.56 5.00
N HIS A 229 28.79 1.78 6.24
CA HIS A 229 29.28 1.09 7.43
C HIS A 229 28.28 0.08 7.99
N MET A 230 27.25 -0.28 7.20
CA MET A 230 26.12 -1.08 7.65
C MET A 230 26.53 -2.40 8.31
N GLU A 231 27.38 -3.19 7.65
CA GLU A 231 27.79 -4.51 8.15
C GLU A 231 28.51 -4.39 9.49
N ALA A 232 29.41 -3.42 9.64
CA ALA A 232 30.16 -3.20 10.87
C ALA A 232 29.26 -2.71 12.02
N ILE A 233 28.32 -1.80 11.75
CA ILE A 233 27.34 -1.33 12.73
C ILE A 233 26.44 -2.49 13.18
N GLN A 234 26.03 -3.35 12.26
CA GLN A 234 25.23 -4.53 12.56
C GLN A 234 25.98 -5.52 13.45
N GLU A 235 27.27 -5.74 13.19
CA GLU A 235 28.12 -6.60 14.00
C GLU A 235 28.23 -6.06 15.44
N VAL A 236 28.55 -4.76 15.61
CA VAL A 236 28.64 -4.13 16.94
C VAL A 236 27.31 -4.22 17.68
N SER A 237 26.19 -3.93 17.01
CA SER A 237 24.86 -4.07 17.60
C SER A 237 24.54 -5.52 17.96
N GLY A 238 24.93 -6.48 17.14
CA GLY A 238 24.74 -7.92 17.42
C GLY A 238 25.51 -8.36 18.66
N ASN A 239 26.77 -7.93 18.76
CA ASN A 239 27.62 -8.17 19.93
C ASN A 239 27.02 -7.55 21.20
N ALA A 240 26.51 -6.32 21.11
CA ALA A 240 25.85 -5.66 22.24
C ALA A 240 24.65 -6.45 22.76
N SER A 241 23.81 -6.97 21.87
CA SER A 241 22.67 -7.83 22.25
C SER A 241 23.14 -9.16 22.87
N ALA A 242 24.18 -9.78 22.34
CA ALA A 242 24.75 -11.01 22.88
C ALA A 242 25.34 -10.79 24.29
N GLU A 243 26.07 -9.69 24.48
CA GLU A 243 26.60 -9.29 25.77
C GLU A 243 25.50 -9.04 26.80
N ALA A 244 24.43 -8.32 26.43
CA ALA A 244 23.29 -8.09 27.32
C ALA A 244 22.63 -9.40 27.76
N ALA A 245 22.46 -10.35 26.84
CA ALA A 245 21.91 -11.67 27.15
C ALA A 245 22.82 -12.47 28.10
N LEU A 246 24.15 -12.39 27.91
CA LEU A 246 25.13 -13.03 28.80
C LEU A 246 25.12 -12.39 30.20
N GLU A 247 25.06 -11.06 30.28
CA GLU A 247 24.98 -10.33 31.55
C GLU A 247 23.70 -10.71 32.32
N GLU A 248 22.56 -10.79 31.64
CA GLU A 248 21.29 -11.26 32.23
C GLU A 248 21.42 -12.70 32.76
N MET A 249 22.03 -13.60 31.98
CA MET A 249 22.25 -14.98 32.41
C MET A 249 23.15 -15.07 33.64
N LEU A 250 24.23 -14.26 33.69
CA LEU A 250 25.13 -14.19 34.84
C LEU A 250 24.45 -13.62 36.09
N GLU A 251 23.61 -12.59 35.93
CA GLU A 251 22.87 -12.02 37.06
C GLU A 251 21.86 -13.02 37.61
N ASN A 252 21.19 -13.79 36.74
CA ASN A 252 20.31 -14.89 37.16
C ASN A 252 21.05 -15.97 37.97
N VAL A 253 22.27 -16.34 37.56
CA VAL A 253 23.11 -17.29 38.32
C VAL A 253 23.49 -16.70 39.68
N ARG A 254 23.91 -15.43 39.72
CA ARG A 254 24.24 -14.73 40.98
C ARG A 254 23.04 -14.63 41.91
N GLY A 255 21.84 -14.37 41.39
CA GLY A 255 20.60 -14.37 42.15
C GLY A 255 20.35 -15.73 42.79
N LYS A 256 20.38 -16.80 42.00
CA LYS A 256 20.19 -18.17 42.51
C LYS A 256 21.20 -18.58 43.59
N TRP A 257 22.48 -18.18 43.44
CA TRP A 257 23.50 -18.47 44.45
C TRP A 257 23.33 -17.67 45.73
N ARG A 258 22.82 -16.44 45.64
CA ARG A 258 22.53 -15.59 46.80
C ARG A 258 21.40 -16.15 47.65
N ASP A 259 20.40 -16.74 47.01
CA ASP A 259 19.21 -17.29 47.66
C ASP A 259 19.37 -18.78 48.03
N MET A 260 20.55 -19.37 47.80
CA MET A 260 20.80 -20.77 48.08
C MET A 260 21.05 -21.00 49.56
N GLU A 261 20.07 -21.56 50.26
CA GLU A 261 20.23 -22.04 51.64
C GLU A 261 20.82 -23.46 51.65
N LEU A 262 21.93 -23.64 52.37
CA LEU A 262 22.56 -24.94 52.55
C LEU A 262 22.01 -25.63 53.81
N VAL A 263 21.47 -26.83 53.63
CA VAL A 263 21.02 -27.67 54.75
C VAL A 263 22.24 -28.34 55.39
N VAL A 264 22.50 -28.02 56.64
CA VAL A 264 23.58 -28.62 57.43
C VAL A 264 23.01 -29.77 58.26
N ASN A 265 23.47 -31.00 58.02
CA ASN A 265 23.10 -32.16 58.84
C ASN A 265 24.04 -32.28 60.06
N PRO A 266 23.51 -32.41 61.29
CA PRO A 266 24.32 -32.65 62.47
C PRO A 266 25.01 -34.02 62.41
N TYR A 267 26.25 -34.07 62.90
CA TYR A 267 27.08 -35.28 62.99
C TYR A 267 26.69 -36.18 64.17
#